data_AF-A0A7C9IML1-F1
#
_entry.id   AF-A0A7C9IML1-F1
#
_cell.length_a   1.000
_cell.length_b   1.000
_cell.length_c   1.000
_cell.angle_alpha   90.00
_cell.angle_beta   90.00
_cell.angle_gamma   90.00
#
_symmetry.space_group_name_H-M   'P 1'
#
loop_
_entity.id
_entity.type
_entity.pdbx_description
1 polymer ?
#
loop_
_entity_poly.entity_id
_entity_poly.type
_entity_poly.pdbx_seq_one_letter_code
_entity_poly.pdbx_strand_id
1 'polypeptide(L)'
;MAAANHAYTLTWVADHLAVGGAPMSQTQLDSLKDQGITAILNLCGEFCDLHEIEAAAGFEVHYLPIADEAAPDMAALEAALAWLDEAVYLGKKVLIHCRHGIGRTGTVLNAYLLRRGLGHKGAARVLRPLRAKPANFDQWRTIRRYGKTAGKLTVREPRLESGRPVNLAPFLTDYAGLIDLAREAAGSVPQCGRDTDACCRRPLWLSLIEAVALARTIDVTLPSEVRQAVIERSAEAAREMDDLTRRYGDSHELCVTAWSRLCPLAADGACLVFDNRPVACILYGTPGEATAALWEKTLEPALTDLSRQIFFALAGTMGETALPLFALPDVASGRYVSAVFQYLLAHSRR
;
A
#
# COMPACT_ATOMS: atom_id res chain seq x y z
N MET A 1 -20.23 -19.80 14.21
CA MET A 1 -20.23 -19.34 12.81
C MET A 1 -19.76 -20.50 11.96
N ALA A 2 -20.58 -21.00 11.04
CA ALA A 2 -20.18 -22.08 10.14
C ALA A 2 -18.91 -21.66 9.39
N ALA A 3 -17.89 -22.52 9.36
CA ALA A 3 -16.71 -22.27 8.54
C ALA A 3 -17.19 -22.15 7.09
N ALA A 4 -17.07 -20.97 6.50
CA ALA A 4 -17.33 -20.79 5.08
C ALA A 4 -16.45 -21.79 4.34
N ASN A 5 -17.07 -22.67 3.56
CA ASN A 5 -16.35 -23.71 2.81
C ASN A 5 -15.67 -23.03 1.61
N HIS A 6 -14.53 -22.41 1.86
CA HIS A 6 -13.73 -21.74 0.84
C HIS A 6 -13.14 -22.79 -0.13
N ALA A 7 -13.23 -22.52 -1.44
CA ALA A 7 -12.66 -23.40 -2.47
C ALA A 7 -11.13 -23.53 -2.35
N TYR A 8 -10.49 -22.56 -1.71
CA TYR A 8 -9.08 -22.61 -1.35
C TYR A 8 -8.91 -22.47 0.17
N THR A 9 -8.24 -23.44 0.81
CA THR A 9 -7.95 -23.39 2.25
C THR A 9 -6.59 -22.77 2.52
N LEU A 10 -6.57 -21.56 3.09
CA LEU A 10 -5.34 -20.87 3.50
C LEU A 10 -4.80 -21.42 4.83
N THR A 11 -3.48 -21.56 4.93
CA THR A 11 -2.80 -21.77 6.21
C THR A 11 -2.17 -20.46 6.66
N TRP A 12 -2.84 -19.74 7.55
CA TRP A 12 -2.34 -18.47 8.09
C TRP A 12 -1.16 -18.69 9.04
N VAL A 13 -0.08 -17.93 8.82
CA VAL A 13 1.10 -17.86 9.69
C VAL A 13 1.02 -16.63 10.60
N ALA A 14 0.45 -15.55 10.07
CA ALA A 14 0.12 -14.31 10.77
C ALA A 14 -1.09 -13.64 10.08
N ASP A 15 -1.66 -12.58 10.64
CA ASP A 15 -2.84 -11.90 10.08
C ASP A 15 -2.68 -11.41 8.62
N HIS A 16 -1.44 -11.18 8.18
CA HIS A 16 -1.08 -10.66 6.86
C HIS A 16 -0.28 -11.65 6.00
N LEU A 17 -0.02 -12.87 6.49
CA LEU A 17 0.85 -13.84 5.81
C LEU A 17 0.27 -15.25 5.88
N ALA A 18 0.00 -15.83 4.71
CA ALA A 18 -0.46 -17.20 4.55
C ALA A 18 0.48 -18.03 3.68
N VAL A 19 0.41 -19.35 3.84
CA VAL A 19 1.10 -20.32 2.99
C VAL A 19 0.13 -21.34 2.43
N GLY A 20 0.44 -21.87 1.24
CA GLY A 20 -0.40 -22.88 0.59
C GLY A 20 0.18 -23.46 -0.70
N GLY A 21 -0.63 -24.28 -1.38
CA GLY A 21 -0.34 -24.83 -2.71
C GLY A 21 -0.73 -23.88 -3.85
N ALA A 22 -0.44 -24.25 -5.09
CA ALA A 22 -0.81 -23.42 -6.22
C ALA A 22 -2.34 -23.35 -6.38
N PRO A 23 -2.94 -22.16 -6.60
CA PRO A 23 -4.33 -22.07 -7.01
C PRO A 23 -4.44 -22.57 -8.47
N MET A 24 -5.23 -23.64 -8.68
CA MET A 24 -5.34 -24.34 -9.97
C MET A 24 -6.66 -24.06 -10.71
N SER A 25 -7.47 -23.10 -10.23
CA SER A 25 -8.76 -22.76 -10.84
C SER A 25 -9.18 -21.34 -10.52
N GLN A 26 -10.04 -20.75 -11.37
CA GLN A 26 -10.60 -19.41 -11.15
C GLN A 26 -11.36 -19.34 -9.81
N THR A 27 -12.14 -20.36 -9.46
CA THR A 27 -12.87 -20.42 -8.18
C THR A 27 -11.92 -20.36 -6.98
N GLN A 28 -10.71 -20.93 -7.09
CA GLN A 28 -9.70 -20.81 -6.05
C GLN A 28 -9.11 -19.41 -5.98
N LEU A 29 -8.85 -18.78 -7.12
CA LEU A 29 -8.41 -17.38 -7.18
C LEU A 29 -9.46 -16.43 -6.58
N ASP A 30 -10.74 -16.60 -6.91
CA ASP A 30 -11.81 -15.81 -6.32
C ASP A 30 -11.90 -16.05 -4.80
N SER A 31 -11.78 -17.31 -4.37
CA SER A 31 -11.72 -17.67 -2.96
C SER A 31 -10.55 -17.03 -2.21
N LEU A 32 -9.42 -16.73 -2.87
CA LEU A 32 -8.30 -16.00 -2.25
C LEU A 32 -8.64 -14.53 -2.04
N LYS A 33 -9.32 -13.89 -3.00
CA LYS A 33 -9.81 -12.50 -2.88
C LYS A 33 -10.82 -12.36 -1.76
N ASP A 34 -11.77 -13.30 -1.66
CA ASP A 34 -12.78 -13.31 -0.60
C ASP A 34 -12.16 -13.41 0.80
N GLN A 35 -11.02 -14.09 0.91
CA GLN A 35 -10.24 -14.19 2.15
C GLN A 35 -9.31 -12.98 2.37
N GLY A 36 -9.30 -12.02 1.45
CA GLY A 36 -8.58 -10.76 1.51
C GLY A 36 -7.12 -10.81 1.08
N ILE A 37 -6.68 -11.88 0.40
CA ILE A 37 -5.35 -11.92 -0.22
C ILE A 37 -5.31 -10.90 -1.34
N THR A 38 -4.27 -10.07 -1.34
CA THR A 38 -4.04 -9.04 -2.37
C THR A 38 -2.72 -9.22 -3.11
N ALA A 39 -1.81 -10.03 -2.56
CA ALA A 39 -0.50 -10.28 -3.16
C ALA A 39 -0.10 -11.75 -3.06
N ILE A 40 0.65 -12.23 -4.06
CA ILE A 40 1.07 -13.63 -4.19
C ILE A 40 2.57 -13.69 -4.46
N LEU A 41 3.29 -14.47 -3.64
CA LEU A 41 4.66 -14.89 -3.90
C LEU A 41 4.64 -16.29 -4.51
N ASN A 42 4.78 -16.35 -5.83
CA ASN A 42 4.71 -17.58 -6.61
C ASN A 42 6.10 -18.19 -6.77
N LEU A 43 6.27 -19.42 -6.27
CA LEU A 43 7.55 -20.15 -6.28
C LEU A 43 7.63 -21.26 -7.34
N CYS A 44 6.62 -21.39 -8.21
CA CYS A 44 6.46 -22.52 -9.13
C CYS A 44 7.23 -22.29 -10.43
N GLY A 45 8.48 -22.77 -10.53
CA GLY A 45 9.20 -22.74 -11.81
C GLY A 45 8.61 -23.64 -12.90
N GLU A 46 7.79 -24.62 -12.53
CA GLU A 46 7.15 -25.58 -13.43
C GLU A 46 5.83 -25.08 -14.06
N PHE A 47 5.22 -24.04 -13.50
CA PHE A 47 3.97 -23.45 -13.99
C PHE A 47 4.26 -22.05 -14.53
N CYS A 48 4.84 -22.01 -15.73
CA CYS A 48 5.38 -20.78 -16.30
C CYS A 48 4.33 -19.70 -16.57
N ASP A 49 3.07 -20.05 -16.75
CA ASP A 49 1.95 -19.15 -17.03
C ASP A 49 1.12 -18.78 -15.79
N LEU A 50 1.27 -19.52 -14.68
CA LEU A 50 0.42 -19.32 -13.49
C LEU A 50 0.56 -17.91 -12.89
N HIS A 51 1.77 -17.36 -12.87
CA HIS A 51 2.01 -16.01 -12.36
C HIS A 51 1.30 -14.93 -13.19
N GLU A 52 1.16 -15.13 -14.50
CA GLU A 52 0.40 -14.25 -15.40
C GLU A 52 -1.10 -14.38 -15.16
N ILE A 53 -1.59 -15.60 -14.95
CA ILE A 53 -3.00 -15.86 -14.62
C ILE A 53 -3.38 -15.23 -13.28
N GLU A 54 -2.51 -15.35 -12.28
CA GLU A 54 -2.67 -14.71 -10.97
C GLU A 54 -2.69 -13.18 -11.11
N ALA A 55 -1.78 -12.61 -11.90
CA ALA A 55 -1.76 -11.17 -12.16
C ALA A 55 -3.01 -10.69 -12.91
N ALA A 56 -3.46 -11.45 -13.92
CA ALA A 56 -4.69 -11.17 -14.67
C ALA A 56 -5.95 -11.29 -13.79
N ALA A 57 -5.90 -12.12 -12.75
CA ALA A 57 -6.94 -12.18 -11.73
C ALA A 57 -6.90 -10.97 -10.77
N GLY A 58 -5.91 -10.08 -10.85
CA GLY A 58 -5.85 -8.84 -10.05
C GLY A 58 -5.05 -8.95 -8.75
N PHE A 59 -4.18 -9.97 -8.62
CA PHE A 59 -3.21 -10.04 -7.53
C PHE A 59 -1.92 -9.29 -7.90
N GLU A 60 -1.25 -8.69 -6.92
CA GLU A 60 0.15 -8.32 -7.10
C GLU A 60 1.02 -9.57 -6.98
N VAL A 61 1.66 -9.99 -8.06
CA VAL A 61 2.43 -11.25 -8.09
C VAL A 61 3.93 -10.96 -8.15
N HIS A 62 4.67 -11.53 -7.20
CA HIS A 62 6.12 -11.67 -7.34
C HIS A 62 6.45 -13.09 -7.74
N TYR A 63 7.04 -13.25 -8.92
CA TYR A 63 7.42 -14.55 -9.45
C TYR A 63 8.89 -14.85 -9.14
N LEU A 64 9.12 -15.80 -8.25
CA LEU A 64 10.44 -16.35 -7.94
C LEU A 64 10.47 -17.80 -8.44
N PRO A 65 10.86 -18.07 -9.71
CA PRO A 65 10.89 -19.42 -10.23
C PRO A 65 11.91 -20.29 -9.47
N ILE A 66 11.43 -21.27 -8.72
CA ILE A 66 12.26 -22.30 -8.08
C ILE A 66 11.89 -23.63 -8.69
N ALA A 67 12.86 -24.30 -9.32
CA ALA A 67 12.71 -25.66 -9.82
C ALA A 67 12.24 -26.60 -8.69
N ASP A 68 11.49 -27.65 -9.04
CA ASP A 68 10.99 -28.56 -8.01
C ASP A 68 12.14 -29.19 -7.22
N GLU A 69 11.94 -29.34 -5.92
CA GLU A 69 12.97 -29.78 -4.96
C GLU A 69 14.26 -28.93 -4.93
N ALA A 70 14.31 -27.76 -5.57
CA ALA A 70 15.47 -26.88 -5.49
C ALA A 70 15.37 -25.87 -4.34
N ALA A 71 16.44 -25.08 -4.18
CA ALA A 71 16.47 -23.89 -3.35
C ALA A 71 16.74 -22.66 -4.24
N PRO A 72 16.24 -21.46 -3.86
CA PRO A 72 16.46 -20.26 -4.64
C PRO A 72 17.91 -19.79 -4.54
N ASP A 73 18.38 -19.07 -5.56
CA ASP A 73 19.61 -18.29 -5.44
C ASP A 73 19.48 -17.23 -4.32
N MET A 74 20.60 -16.91 -3.66
CA MET A 74 20.60 -15.98 -2.52
C MET A 74 20.17 -14.56 -2.90
N ALA A 75 20.59 -14.04 -4.07
CA ALA A 75 20.20 -12.70 -4.50
C ALA A 75 18.71 -12.64 -4.86
N ALA A 76 18.22 -13.67 -5.56
CA ALA A 76 16.81 -13.80 -5.89
C ALA A 76 15.93 -13.96 -4.64
N LEU A 77 16.40 -14.73 -3.65
CA LEU A 77 15.74 -14.85 -2.34
C LEU A 77 15.69 -13.49 -1.62
N GLU A 78 16.78 -12.73 -1.58
CA GLU A 78 16.76 -11.40 -0.95
C GLU A 78 15.81 -10.42 -1.65
N ALA A 79 15.76 -10.43 -2.99
CA ALA A 79 14.80 -9.61 -3.74
C ALA A 79 13.35 -9.97 -3.41
N ALA A 80 13.02 -11.27 -3.37
CA ALA A 80 11.69 -11.74 -3.00
C ALA A 80 11.33 -11.41 -1.55
N LEU A 81 12.29 -11.50 -0.63
CA LEU A 81 12.08 -11.14 0.77
C LEU A 81 11.93 -9.63 0.97
N ALA A 82 12.62 -8.80 0.18
CA ALA A 82 12.45 -7.35 0.17
C ALA A 82 11.06 -6.95 -0.34
N TRP A 83 10.60 -7.57 -1.43
CA TRP A 83 9.23 -7.38 -1.92
C TRP A 83 8.18 -7.83 -0.88
N LEU A 84 8.43 -8.97 -0.21
CA LEU A 84 7.54 -9.46 0.85
C LEU A 84 7.48 -8.51 2.05
N ASP A 85 8.63 -7.97 2.49
CA ASP A 85 8.66 -6.94 3.53
C ASP A 85 7.85 -5.71 3.13
N GLU A 86 8.01 -5.23 1.90
CA GLU A 86 7.27 -4.09 1.38
C GLU A 86 5.77 -4.37 1.37
N ALA A 87 5.33 -5.48 0.77
CA ALA A 87 3.92 -5.86 0.71
C ALA A 87 3.29 -5.94 2.11
N VAL A 88 3.97 -6.58 3.06
CA VAL A 88 3.51 -6.68 4.45
C VAL A 88 3.49 -5.33 5.15
N TYR A 89 4.51 -4.49 4.94
CA TYR A 89 4.59 -3.14 5.51
C TYR A 89 3.43 -2.26 5.02
N LEU A 90 3.06 -2.37 3.75
CA LEU A 90 1.93 -1.67 3.12
C LEU A 90 0.56 -2.26 3.51
N GLY A 91 0.53 -3.25 4.41
CA GLY A 91 -0.70 -3.85 4.92
C GLY A 91 -1.38 -4.82 3.95
N LYS A 92 -0.67 -5.28 2.91
CA LYS A 92 -1.17 -6.33 2.00
C LYS A 92 -1.19 -7.67 2.71
N LYS A 93 -2.17 -8.51 2.39
CA LYS A 93 -2.18 -9.91 2.82
C LYS A 93 -1.57 -10.76 1.73
N VAL A 94 -0.48 -11.44 2.08
CA VAL A 94 0.35 -12.16 1.12
C VAL A 94 0.18 -13.67 1.25
N LEU A 95 0.02 -14.36 0.12
CA LEU A 95 0.12 -15.81 0.02
C LEU A 95 1.49 -16.20 -0.54
N ILE A 96 2.26 -17.02 0.18
CA ILE A 96 3.43 -17.71 -0.37
C ILE A 96 3.02 -19.11 -0.79
N HIS A 97 3.20 -19.47 -2.06
CA HIS A 97 2.89 -20.82 -2.53
C HIS A 97 3.97 -21.40 -3.45
N CYS A 98 4.02 -22.73 -3.45
CA CYS A 98 4.63 -23.54 -4.50
C CYS A 98 3.56 -24.52 -4.99
N ARG A 99 3.90 -25.62 -5.64
CA ARG A 99 2.90 -26.61 -6.08
C ARG A 99 2.05 -27.16 -4.92
N HIS A 100 2.70 -27.64 -3.86
CA HIS A 100 2.01 -28.30 -2.73
C HIS A 100 2.06 -27.50 -1.42
N GLY A 101 2.76 -26.37 -1.38
CA GLY A 101 2.91 -25.57 -0.16
C GLY A 101 3.82 -26.16 0.92
N ILE A 102 4.77 -27.04 0.53
CA ILE A 102 5.60 -27.79 1.48
C ILE A 102 7.05 -27.29 1.47
N GLY A 103 7.89 -27.79 0.55
CA GLY A 103 9.35 -27.62 0.58
C GLY A 103 9.81 -26.20 0.25
N ARG A 104 9.55 -25.74 -0.97
CA ARG A 104 9.92 -24.39 -1.47
C ARG A 104 9.27 -23.30 -0.63
N THR A 105 7.97 -23.42 -0.36
CA THR A 105 7.22 -22.53 0.53
C THR A 105 7.82 -22.48 1.93
N GLY A 106 8.10 -23.63 2.54
CA GLY A 106 8.73 -23.70 3.86
C GLY A 106 10.13 -23.11 3.89
N THR A 107 10.86 -23.18 2.78
CA THR A 107 12.20 -22.57 2.64
C THR A 107 12.10 -21.05 2.64
N VAL A 108 11.30 -20.47 1.74
CA VAL A 108 11.14 -19.01 1.67
C VAL A 108 10.53 -18.46 2.96
N LEU A 109 9.51 -19.11 3.52
CA LEU A 109 8.95 -18.73 4.80
C LEU A 109 10.00 -18.75 5.91
N ASN A 110 10.84 -19.79 6.01
CA ASN A 110 11.87 -19.86 7.04
C ASN A 110 12.89 -18.72 6.91
N ALA A 111 13.32 -18.41 5.68
CA ALA A 111 14.21 -17.27 5.42
C ALA A 111 13.56 -15.94 5.84
N TYR A 112 12.27 -15.74 5.55
CA TYR A 112 11.51 -14.58 6.02
C TYR A 112 11.46 -14.49 7.55
N LEU A 113 11.18 -15.58 8.25
CA LEU A 113 11.17 -15.61 9.72
C LEU A 113 12.54 -15.23 10.32
N LEU A 114 13.64 -15.66 9.67
CA LEU A 114 14.99 -15.28 10.07
C LEU A 114 15.26 -13.79 9.83
N ARG A 115 14.84 -13.26 8.68
CA ARG A 115 14.93 -11.84 8.32
C ARG A 115 14.17 -10.94 9.31
N ARG A 116 13.01 -11.41 9.80
CA ARG A 116 12.22 -10.76 10.86
C ARG A 116 12.84 -10.92 12.27
N GLY A 117 14.01 -11.54 12.38
CA GLY A 117 14.83 -11.60 13.59
C GLY A 117 14.57 -12.78 14.53
N LEU A 118 13.64 -13.69 14.23
CA LEU A 118 13.23 -14.78 15.15
C LEU A 118 14.37 -15.79 15.44
N GLY A 119 15.41 -15.82 14.60
CA GLY A 119 16.49 -16.80 14.64
C GLY A 119 15.99 -18.24 14.41
N HIS A 120 16.93 -19.19 14.27
CA HIS A 120 16.57 -20.57 13.88
C HIS A 120 15.61 -21.27 14.85
N LYS A 121 15.76 -21.05 16.16
CA LYS A 121 14.88 -21.65 17.18
C LYS A 121 13.47 -21.07 17.13
N GLY A 122 13.34 -19.74 16.96
CA GLY A 122 12.05 -19.08 16.84
C GLY A 122 11.33 -19.47 15.55
N ALA A 123 12.05 -19.46 14.42
CA ALA A 123 11.53 -19.90 13.14
C ALA A 123 11.03 -21.36 13.18
N ALA A 124 11.80 -22.28 13.79
CA ALA A 124 11.39 -23.68 13.94
C ALA A 124 10.10 -23.84 14.76
N ARG A 125 9.88 -22.99 15.77
CA ARG A 125 8.65 -23.00 16.58
C ARG A 125 7.43 -22.62 15.75
N VAL A 126 7.55 -21.59 14.91
CA VAL A 126 6.50 -21.12 14.00
C VAL A 126 6.20 -22.17 12.92
N LEU A 127 7.23 -22.82 12.38
CA LEU A 127 7.08 -23.83 11.33
C LEU A 127 6.54 -25.18 11.86
N ARG A 128 6.70 -25.49 13.16
CA ARG A 128 6.33 -26.78 13.75
C ARG A 128 4.90 -27.23 13.42
N PRO A 129 3.85 -26.40 13.62
CA PRO A 129 2.47 -26.77 13.29
C PRO A 129 2.17 -26.80 11.78
N LEU A 130 3.04 -26.23 10.95
CA LEU A 130 2.81 -26.08 9.51
C LEU A 130 3.27 -27.32 8.73
N ARG A 131 2.63 -27.53 7.58
CA ARG A 131 3.14 -28.46 6.54
C ARG A 131 4.29 -27.85 5.75
N ALA A 132 4.32 -26.53 5.61
CA ALA A 132 5.38 -25.78 4.96
C ALA A 132 6.70 -25.86 5.75
N LYS A 133 7.57 -26.79 5.37
CA LYS A 133 8.90 -27.00 5.98
C LYS A 133 9.93 -27.28 4.89
N PRO A 134 11.18 -26.80 5.02
CA PRO A 134 12.25 -27.20 4.12
C PRO A 134 12.37 -28.73 4.07
N ALA A 135 12.34 -29.30 2.88
CA ALA A 135 12.19 -30.73 2.65
C ALA A 135 13.53 -31.47 2.47
N ASN A 136 14.55 -30.81 1.90
CA ASN A 136 15.81 -31.47 1.54
C ASN A 136 17.06 -30.72 2.03
N PHE A 137 18.22 -31.33 1.78
CA PHE A 137 19.52 -30.82 2.22
C PHE A 137 19.83 -29.43 1.67
N ASP A 138 19.60 -29.19 0.38
CA ASP A 138 19.94 -27.92 -0.27
C ASP A 138 19.09 -26.76 0.26
N GLN A 139 17.82 -27.00 0.54
CA GLN A 139 16.94 -26.05 1.19
C GLN A 139 17.43 -25.73 2.61
N TRP A 140 17.75 -26.74 3.42
CA TRP A 140 18.32 -26.52 4.76
C TRP A 140 19.67 -25.82 4.73
N ARG A 141 20.52 -26.12 3.74
CA ARG A 141 21.80 -25.45 3.51
C ARG A 141 21.59 -23.97 3.20
N THR A 142 20.62 -23.64 2.37
CA THR A 142 20.24 -22.26 2.03
C THR A 142 19.79 -21.49 3.27
N ILE A 143 18.90 -22.06 4.10
CA ILE A 143 18.48 -21.43 5.36
C ILE A 143 19.64 -21.20 6.32
N ARG A 144 20.57 -22.15 6.43
CA ARG A 144 21.77 -21.97 7.26
C ARG A 144 22.69 -20.88 6.73
N ARG A 145 22.85 -20.77 5.41
CA ARG A 145 23.63 -19.69 4.78
C ARG A 145 22.97 -18.34 5.04
N TYR A 146 21.67 -18.24 4.78
CA TYR A 146 20.87 -17.04 5.02
C TYR A 146 20.95 -16.60 6.48
N GLY A 147 20.74 -17.51 7.43
CA GLY A 147 20.78 -17.21 8.86
C GLY A 147 22.14 -16.76 9.40
N LYS A 148 23.24 -16.99 8.68
CA LYS A 148 24.56 -16.41 9.02
C LYS A 148 24.67 -14.96 8.58
N THR A 149 23.98 -14.58 7.50
CA THR A 149 23.96 -13.23 6.95
C THR A 149 22.91 -12.36 7.64
N ALA A 150 21.74 -12.93 7.93
CA ALA A 150 20.65 -12.25 8.64
C ALA A 150 21.04 -12.03 10.11
N GLY A 151 21.30 -10.77 10.48
CA GLY A 151 21.61 -10.37 11.85
C GLY A 151 20.47 -10.68 12.81
N LYS A 152 20.81 -11.03 14.06
CA LYS A 152 19.81 -11.20 15.12
C LYS A 152 19.42 -9.84 15.69
N LEU A 153 18.13 -9.53 15.71
CA LEU A 153 17.62 -8.35 16.42
C LEU A 153 17.82 -8.54 17.93
N THR A 154 18.53 -7.61 18.56
CA THR A 154 18.86 -7.65 20.00
C THR A 154 18.07 -6.65 20.85
N VAL A 155 17.48 -5.62 20.21
CA VAL A 155 16.83 -4.50 20.90
C VAL A 155 15.50 -4.91 21.56
N ARG A 156 14.75 -5.83 20.94
CA ARG A 156 13.47 -6.34 21.44
C ARG A 156 13.28 -7.78 21.02
N GLU A 157 12.45 -8.51 21.76
CA GLU A 157 11.98 -9.82 21.33
C GLU A 157 11.32 -9.73 19.94
N PRO A 158 11.81 -10.49 18.94
CA PRO A 158 11.27 -10.49 17.59
C PRO A 158 9.81 -10.93 17.56
N ARG A 159 8.97 -10.20 16.83
CA ARG A 159 7.56 -10.54 16.59
C ARG A 159 7.26 -10.48 15.10
N LEU A 160 6.39 -11.37 14.63
CA LEU A 160 5.92 -11.38 13.25
C LEU A 160 4.92 -10.26 12.98
N GLU A 161 4.10 -9.95 13.97
CA GLU A 161 3.20 -8.81 13.94
C GLU A 161 3.94 -7.52 14.29
N SER A 162 3.84 -6.54 13.40
CA SER A 162 4.06 -5.13 13.72
C SER A 162 2.97 -4.73 14.73
N GLY A 163 3.33 -4.06 15.84
CA GLY A 163 2.36 -3.72 16.90
C GLY A 163 1.12 -3.01 16.35
N ARG A 164 -0.04 -3.21 17.02
CA ARG A 164 -1.35 -2.76 16.55
C ARG A 164 -1.30 -1.31 16.06
N PRO A 165 -1.38 -1.07 14.74
CA PRO A 165 -1.55 0.29 14.24
C PRO A 165 -2.90 0.81 14.73
N VAL A 166 -2.99 2.13 14.89
CA VAL A 166 -4.26 2.83 15.08
C VAL A 166 -5.22 2.35 14.00
N ASN A 167 -6.42 1.91 14.39
CA ASN A 167 -7.40 1.43 13.41
C ASN A 167 -7.97 2.63 12.66
N LEU A 168 -7.51 2.83 11.42
CA LEU A 168 -7.95 3.92 10.56
C LEU A 168 -9.28 3.65 9.84
N ALA A 169 -9.80 2.43 9.90
CA ALA A 169 -10.98 2.02 9.13
C ALA A 169 -12.23 2.91 9.36
N PRO A 170 -12.56 3.36 10.60
CA PRO A 170 -13.71 4.22 10.82
C PRO A 170 -13.58 5.56 10.06
N PHE A 171 -12.44 6.23 10.19
CA PHE A 171 -12.21 7.52 9.53
C PHE A 171 -12.23 7.43 8.00
N LEU A 172 -11.70 6.32 7.45
CA LEU A 172 -11.73 6.07 6.02
C LEU A 172 -13.14 5.76 5.50
N THR A 173 -13.99 5.17 6.35
CA THR A 173 -15.41 4.93 6.03
C THR A 173 -16.17 6.25 5.99
N ASP A 174 -15.94 7.13 6.97
CA ASP A 174 -16.56 8.46 7.00
C ASP A 174 -16.09 9.31 5.80
N TYR A 175 -14.81 9.24 5.46
CA TYR A 175 -14.26 9.89 4.27
C TYR A 175 -14.87 9.35 2.97
N ALA A 176 -15.08 8.04 2.85
CA ALA A 176 -15.76 7.45 1.69
C ALA A 176 -17.19 8.00 1.53
N GLY A 177 -17.90 8.27 2.63
CA GLY A 177 -19.19 8.96 2.59
C GLY A 177 -19.11 10.38 1.99
N LEU A 178 -18.03 11.13 2.27
CA LEU A 178 -17.80 12.44 1.65
C LEU A 178 -17.49 12.33 0.15
N ILE A 179 -16.76 11.28 -0.25
CA ILE A 179 -16.50 10.98 -1.66
C ILE A 179 -17.80 10.71 -2.41
N ASP A 180 -18.71 9.92 -1.83
CA ASP A 180 -19.99 9.61 -2.45
C ASP A 180 -20.86 10.87 -2.59
N LEU A 181 -20.91 11.72 -1.55
CA LEU A 181 -21.58 13.02 -1.63
C LEU A 181 -21.00 13.92 -2.74
N ALA A 182 -19.66 13.95 -2.88
CA ALA A 182 -19.01 14.71 -3.92
C ALA A 182 -19.31 14.16 -5.33
N ARG A 183 -19.41 12.83 -5.48
CA ARG A 183 -19.78 12.18 -6.75
C ARG A 183 -21.21 12.49 -7.15
N GLU A 184 -22.15 12.46 -6.19
CA GLU A 184 -23.54 12.83 -6.42
C GLU A 184 -23.64 14.28 -6.92
N ALA A 185 -22.88 15.19 -6.32
CA ALA A 185 -22.84 16.59 -6.73
C ALA A 185 -22.17 16.82 -8.09
N ALA A 186 -21.13 16.04 -8.42
CA ALA A 186 -20.46 16.12 -9.73
C ALA A 186 -21.37 15.69 -10.89
N GLY A 187 -22.38 14.86 -10.64
CA GLY A 187 -23.37 14.46 -11.64
C GLY A 187 -22.73 13.89 -12.90
N SER A 188 -23.07 14.47 -14.06
CA SER A 188 -22.60 14.05 -15.39
C SER A 188 -21.49 14.94 -15.98
N VAL A 189 -20.74 15.63 -15.14
CA VAL A 189 -19.60 16.47 -15.57
C VAL A 189 -18.44 15.58 -16.05
N PRO A 190 -17.66 15.99 -17.08
CA PRO A 190 -16.49 15.23 -17.53
C PRO A 190 -15.52 14.90 -16.39
N GLN A 191 -15.19 13.62 -16.23
CA GLN A 191 -14.42 13.15 -15.09
C GLN A 191 -12.91 13.23 -15.33
N CYS A 192 -12.20 13.96 -14.48
CA CYS A 192 -10.74 14.05 -14.54
C CYS A 192 -10.06 12.67 -14.40
N GLY A 193 -9.12 12.34 -15.28
CA GLY A 193 -8.43 11.06 -15.29
C GLY A 193 -9.16 9.93 -16.03
N ARG A 194 -10.28 10.24 -16.69
CA ARG A 194 -10.95 9.38 -17.68
C ARG A 194 -11.32 10.17 -18.94
N ASP A 195 -12.06 11.26 -18.77
CA ASP A 195 -12.58 12.07 -19.88
C ASP A 195 -11.71 13.29 -20.16
N THR A 196 -11.04 13.84 -19.14
CA THR A 196 -10.19 15.03 -19.23
C THR A 196 -8.96 14.91 -18.33
N ASP A 197 -7.89 15.65 -18.62
CA ASP A 197 -6.69 15.75 -17.78
C ASP A 197 -6.49 17.16 -17.20
N ALA A 198 -7.48 18.05 -17.35
CA ALA A 198 -7.37 19.47 -17.01
C ALA A 198 -7.11 19.72 -15.52
N CYS A 199 -7.69 18.92 -14.62
CA CYS A 199 -7.35 18.96 -13.20
C CYS A 199 -5.97 18.37 -12.89
N CYS A 200 -5.51 17.38 -13.66
CA CYS A 200 -4.18 16.78 -13.48
C CYS A 200 -3.03 17.72 -13.87
N ARG A 201 -3.31 18.82 -14.57
CA ARG A 201 -2.34 19.86 -14.96
C ARG A 201 -2.27 21.02 -13.98
N ARG A 202 -2.71 20.82 -12.73
CA ARG A 202 -2.72 21.83 -11.68
C ARG A 202 -2.09 21.27 -10.41
N PRO A 203 -1.40 22.11 -9.62
CA PRO A 203 -0.97 21.71 -8.29
C PRO A 203 -2.20 21.49 -7.41
N LEU A 204 -2.14 20.45 -6.57
CA LEU A 204 -3.23 20.08 -5.67
C LEU A 204 -2.69 19.89 -4.25
N TRP A 205 -3.42 20.44 -3.29
CA TRP A 205 -3.17 20.29 -1.86
C TRP A 205 -4.32 19.54 -1.21
N LEU A 206 -3.99 18.65 -0.29
CA LEU A 206 -4.88 17.70 0.34
C LEU A 206 -4.94 17.94 1.84
N SER A 207 -6.13 17.77 2.42
CA SER A 207 -6.27 17.66 3.87
C SER A 207 -5.58 16.38 4.40
N LEU A 208 -5.37 16.26 5.72
CA LEU A 208 -4.69 15.08 6.29
C LEU A 208 -5.49 13.79 6.02
N ILE A 209 -6.82 13.83 6.13
CA ILE A 209 -7.67 12.67 5.82
C ILE A 209 -7.51 12.24 4.35
N GLU A 210 -7.50 13.19 3.42
CA GLU A 210 -7.29 12.93 2.00
C GLU A 210 -5.90 12.37 1.73
N ALA A 211 -4.86 12.92 2.38
CA ALA A 211 -3.49 12.45 2.27
C ALA A 211 -3.36 10.99 2.74
N VAL A 212 -3.96 10.66 3.90
CA VAL A 212 -3.96 9.30 4.45
C VAL A 212 -4.74 8.33 3.55
N ALA A 213 -5.91 8.73 3.06
CA ALA A 213 -6.73 7.90 2.18
C ALA A 213 -6.05 7.64 0.84
N LEU A 214 -5.45 8.67 0.24
CA LEU A 214 -4.72 8.57 -1.03
C LEU A 214 -3.46 7.71 -0.89
N ALA A 215 -2.64 7.95 0.14
CA ALA A 215 -1.44 7.15 0.40
C ALA A 215 -1.80 5.68 0.60
N ARG A 216 -2.81 5.39 1.42
CA ARG A 216 -3.29 4.01 1.61
C ARG A 216 -3.79 3.38 0.32
N THR A 217 -4.50 4.14 -0.52
CA THR A 217 -4.96 3.64 -1.81
C THR A 217 -3.78 3.27 -2.69
N ILE A 218 -2.78 4.15 -2.83
CA ILE A 218 -1.56 3.90 -3.60
C ILE A 218 -0.87 2.63 -3.10
N ASP A 219 -0.68 2.52 -1.78
CA ASP A 219 0.01 1.43 -1.13
C ASP A 219 -0.68 0.09 -1.33
N VAL A 220 -2.01 0.06 -1.21
CA VAL A 220 -2.81 -1.18 -1.26
C VAL A 220 -3.14 -1.59 -2.69
N THR A 221 -3.42 -0.65 -3.59
CA THR A 221 -3.97 -0.95 -4.92
C THR A 221 -2.91 -1.02 -6.01
N LEU A 222 -1.84 -0.24 -5.92
CA LEU A 222 -0.84 -0.20 -6.99
C LEU A 222 0.24 -1.26 -6.76
N PRO A 223 0.72 -1.95 -7.82
CA PRO A 223 1.89 -2.83 -7.75
C PRO A 223 3.19 -2.10 -7.41
N SER A 224 4.20 -2.81 -6.88
CA SER A 224 5.49 -2.24 -6.49
C SER A 224 6.18 -1.45 -7.61
N GLU A 225 6.28 -2.00 -8.81
CA GLU A 225 6.88 -1.29 -9.96
C GLU A 225 6.14 0.00 -10.32
N VAL A 226 4.80 -0.01 -10.28
CA VAL A 226 3.98 1.16 -10.57
C VAL A 226 4.15 2.23 -9.48
N ARG A 227 4.22 1.82 -8.20
CA ARG A 227 4.50 2.74 -7.08
C ARG A 227 5.87 3.39 -7.22
N GLN A 228 6.90 2.64 -7.60
CA GLN A 228 8.24 3.17 -7.84
C GLN A 228 8.23 4.26 -8.93
N ALA A 229 7.53 4.02 -10.04
CA ALA A 229 7.35 5.02 -11.09
C ALA A 229 6.52 6.25 -10.62
N VAL A 230 5.54 6.06 -9.73
CA VAL A 230 4.80 7.18 -9.09
C VAL A 230 5.72 7.99 -8.18
N ILE A 231 6.59 7.34 -7.40
CA ILE A 231 7.55 8.00 -6.51
C ILE A 231 8.53 8.86 -7.31
N GLU A 232 9.07 8.33 -8.41
CA GLU A 232 10.00 9.04 -9.29
C GLU A 232 9.35 10.29 -9.92
N ARG A 233 8.14 10.14 -10.49
CA ARG A 233 7.36 11.28 -11.02
C ARG A 233 7.02 12.30 -9.93
N SER A 234 6.67 11.82 -8.74
CA SER A 234 6.38 12.67 -7.59
C SER A 234 7.59 13.46 -7.12
N ALA A 235 8.80 12.90 -7.16
CA ALA A 235 10.03 13.60 -6.83
C ALA A 235 10.36 14.74 -7.80
N GLU A 236 9.99 14.61 -9.08
CA GLU A 236 10.10 15.71 -10.05
C GLU A 236 9.04 16.78 -9.82
N ALA A 237 7.79 16.37 -9.62
CA ALA A 237 6.66 17.27 -9.38
C ALA A 237 6.84 18.07 -8.06
N ALA A 238 7.33 17.44 -6.99
CA ALA A 238 7.62 18.12 -5.73
C ALA A 238 8.73 19.16 -5.89
N ARG A 239 9.78 18.87 -6.68
CA ARG A 239 10.84 19.85 -6.95
C ARG A 239 10.33 21.09 -7.69
N GLU A 240 9.40 20.92 -8.62
CA GLU A 240 8.75 22.04 -9.31
C GLU A 240 7.86 22.83 -8.35
N MET A 241 7.10 22.14 -7.50
CA MET A 241 6.28 22.79 -6.46
C MET A 241 7.15 23.64 -5.52
N ASP A 242 8.25 23.08 -5.02
CA ASP A 242 9.21 23.77 -4.13
C ASP A 242 9.88 24.98 -4.82
N ASP A 243 10.10 24.93 -6.12
CA ASP A 243 10.61 26.06 -6.90
C ASP A 243 9.55 27.16 -7.08
N LEU A 244 8.30 26.78 -7.40
CA LEU A 244 7.19 27.71 -7.54
C LEU A 244 6.87 28.42 -6.21
N THR A 245 6.80 27.67 -5.10
CA THR A 245 6.60 28.25 -3.76
C THR A 245 7.73 29.20 -3.38
N ARG A 246 8.99 28.90 -3.74
CA ARG A 246 10.12 29.83 -3.52
C ARG A 246 10.03 31.11 -4.35
N ARG A 247 9.50 31.03 -5.58
CA ARG A 247 9.40 32.19 -6.49
C ARG A 247 8.18 33.08 -6.22
N TYR A 248 7.05 32.47 -5.90
CA TYR A 248 5.75 33.15 -5.81
C TYR A 248 5.16 33.18 -4.39
N GLY A 249 5.83 32.57 -3.40
CA GLY A 249 5.32 32.39 -2.04
C GLY A 249 4.25 31.29 -1.96
N ASP A 250 3.57 31.19 -0.83
CA ASP A 250 2.45 30.25 -0.61
C ASP A 250 1.15 30.62 -1.37
N SER A 251 1.24 31.50 -2.37
CA SER A 251 0.08 31.87 -3.18
C SER A 251 -0.29 30.72 -4.13
N HIS A 252 -1.21 29.87 -3.69
CA HIS A 252 -1.68 28.71 -4.44
C HIS A 252 -2.20 29.08 -5.84
N GLU A 253 -2.73 30.28 -6.04
CA GLU A 253 -3.26 30.75 -7.34
C GLU A 253 -2.17 31.04 -8.39
N LEU A 254 -1.04 31.62 -7.98
CA LEU A 254 0.07 31.94 -8.89
C LEU A 254 0.82 30.67 -9.33
N CYS A 255 0.85 29.64 -8.47
CA CYS A 255 1.42 28.34 -8.80
C CYS A 255 0.64 27.62 -9.91
N VAL A 256 -0.66 27.88 -10.10
CA VAL A 256 -1.49 27.19 -11.10
C VAL A 256 -1.09 27.56 -12.53
N THR A 257 -0.72 28.81 -12.80
CA THR A 257 -0.42 29.28 -14.17
C THR A 257 0.99 28.91 -14.63
N ALA A 258 1.91 28.69 -13.68
CA ALA A 258 3.30 28.32 -13.96
C ALA A 258 3.55 26.81 -13.93
N TRP A 259 2.59 26.01 -13.45
CA TRP A 259 2.70 24.56 -13.36
C TRP A 259 2.65 23.90 -14.75
N SER A 260 3.65 23.08 -15.06
CA SER A 260 3.83 22.50 -16.40
C SER A 260 3.63 20.99 -16.46
N ARG A 261 3.52 20.32 -15.31
CA ARG A 261 3.52 18.86 -15.22
C ARG A 261 2.13 18.24 -15.16
N LEU A 262 2.07 16.98 -15.58
CA LEU A 262 0.93 16.12 -15.28
C LEU A 262 1.06 15.57 -13.85
N CYS A 263 -0.09 15.31 -13.24
CA CYS A 263 -0.20 14.64 -11.96
C CYS A 263 0.64 13.35 -11.95
N PRO A 264 1.43 13.08 -10.89
CA PRO A 264 2.21 11.84 -10.77
C PRO A 264 1.38 10.55 -10.85
N LEU A 265 0.07 10.63 -10.63
CA LEU A 265 -0.87 9.52 -10.69
C LEU A 265 -1.52 9.35 -12.07
N ALA A 266 -1.18 10.19 -13.06
CA ALA A 266 -1.64 10.05 -14.44
C ALA A 266 -0.67 9.18 -15.23
N ALA A 267 -1.12 8.03 -15.72
CA ALA A 267 -0.34 7.12 -16.57
C ALA A 267 -1.22 6.66 -17.75
N ASP A 268 -0.65 6.61 -18.96
CA ASP A 268 -1.33 6.14 -20.17
C ASP A 268 -2.69 6.81 -20.45
N GLY A 269 -2.81 8.10 -20.11
CA GLY A 269 -4.03 8.88 -20.29
C GLY A 269 -5.13 8.63 -19.24
N ALA A 270 -4.87 7.79 -18.23
CA ALA A 270 -5.80 7.48 -17.15
C ALA A 270 -5.23 7.81 -15.76
N CYS A 271 -6.11 7.99 -14.77
CA CYS A 271 -5.71 8.09 -13.37
C CYS A 271 -5.57 6.70 -12.75
N LEU A 272 -4.38 6.41 -12.18
CA LEU A 272 -4.07 5.14 -11.52
C LEU A 272 -4.96 4.83 -10.31
N VAL A 273 -5.60 5.84 -9.72
CA VAL A 273 -6.45 5.73 -8.54
C VAL A 273 -7.85 6.32 -8.78
N PHE A 274 -8.39 6.15 -9.99
CA PHE A 274 -9.62 6.82 -10.45
C PHE A 274 -10.81 6.68 -9.47
N ASP A 275 -11.01 5.50 -8.88
CA ASP A 275 -12.12 5.25 -7.96
C ASP A 275 -11.88 5.81 -6.54
N ASN A 276 -10.68 6.30 -6.23
CA ASN A 276 -10.33 6.84 -4.91
C ASN A 276 -9.64 8.20 -5.05
N ARG A 277 -10.05 8.99 -6.05
CA ARG A 277 -9.57 10.35 -6.29
C ARG A 277 -9.99 11.28 -5.14
N PRO A 278 -9.17 12.29 -4.80
CA PRO A 278 -9.52 13.33 -3.84
C PRO A 278 -10.81 14.08 -4.20
N VAL A 279 -11.45 14.70 -3.20
CA VAL A 279 -12.73 15.42 -3.37
C VAL A 279 -12.60 16.54 -4.41
N ALA A 280 -11.50 17.29 -4.35
CA ALA A 280 -11.20 18.35 -5.30
C ALA A 280 -11.07 17.86 -6.75
N CYS A 281 -10.61 16.63 -6.97
CA CYS A 281 -10.55 16.02 -8.31
C CYS A 281 -11.93 15.61 -8.81
N ILE A 282 -12.82 15.19 -7.91
CA ILE A 282 -14.19 14.74 -8.24
C ILE A 282 -15.06 15.93 -8.61
N LEU A 283 -14.97 17.03 -7.86
CA LEU A 283 -15.77 18.25 -8.08
C LEU A 283 -15.22 19.15 -9.19
N TYR A 284 -14.10 18.78 -9.81
CA TYR A 284 -13.49 19.60 -10.84
C TYR A 284 -14.41 19.74 -12.05
N GLY A 285 -14.64 20.99 -12.47
CA GLY A 285 -15.51 21.31 -13.61
C GLY A 285 -16.99 21.33 -13.28
N THR A 286 -17.39 21.04 -12.04
CA THR A 286 -18.79 21.09 -11.61
C THR A 286 -19.23 22.55 -11.48
N PRO A 287 -20.25 22.99 -12.25
CA PRO A 287 -20.68 24.38 -12.25
C PRO A 287 -21.51 24.73 -11.00
N GLY A 288 -21.50 26.02 -10.64
CA GLY A 288 -22.58 26.64 -9.88
C GLY A 288 -22.34 26.93 -8.40
N GLU A 289 -23.19 27.81 -7.87
CA GLU A 289 -23.26 28.20 -6.45
C GLU A 289 -23.57 27.02 -5.52
N ALA A 290 -24.29 26.00 -6.00
CA ALA A 290 -24.63 24.82 -5.21
C ALA A 290 -23.40 24.00 -4.80
N THR A 291 -22.42 23.85 -5.70
CA THR A 291 -21.16 23.13 -5.41
C THR A 291 -20.28 23.93 -4.45
N ALA A 292 -20.22 25.26 -4.62
CA ALA A 292 -19.53 26.14 -3.68
C ALA A 292 -20.16 26.07 -2.27
N ALA A 293 -21.50 26.10 -2.19
CA ALA A 293 -22.22 25.96 -0.93
C ALA A 293 -22.00 24.59 -0.28
N LEU A 294 -21.97 23.51 -1.07
CA LEU A 294 -21.65 22.16 -0.59
C LEU A 294 -20.22 22.09 -0.03
N TRP A 295 -19.26 22.70 -0.73
CA TRP A 295 -17.87 22.75 -0.28
C TRP A 295 -17.76 23.48 1.06
N GLU A 296 -18.22 24.73 1.13
CA GLU A 296 -18.08 25.59 2.30
C GLU A 296 -18.88 25.10 3.52
N LYS A 297 -20.10 24.57 3.29
CA LYS A 297 -21.00 24.21 4.40
C LYS A 297 -20.89 22.76 4.86
N THR A 298 -20.30 21.88 4.05
CA THR A 298 -20.32 20.44 4.34
C THR A 298 -18.96 19.78 4.17
N LEU A 299 -18.36 19.86 2.98
CA LEU A 299 -17.14 19.09 2.70
C LEU A 299 -15.94 19.63 3.46
N GLU A 300 -15.64 20.93 3.38
CA GLU A 300 -14.48 21.52 4.05
C GLU A 300 -14.52 21.39 5.59
N PRO A 301 -15.65 21.66 6.27
CA PRO A 301 -15.76 21.40 7.71
C PRO A 301 -15.57 19.93 8.07
N ALA A 302 -16.17 19.00 7.31
CA ALA A 302 -16.06 17.57 7.58
C ALA A 302 -14.64 17.03 7.34
N LEU A 303 -13.97 17.46 6.26
CA LEU A 303 -12.57 17.13 5.99
C LEU A 303 -11.64 17.65 7.09
N THR A 304 -11.90 18.87 7.58
CA THR A 304 -11.15 19.46 8.69
C THR A 304 -11.35 18.66 9.98
N ASP A 305 -12.58 18.29 10.31
CA ASP A 305 -12.90 17.53 11.51
C ASP A 305 -12.28 16.12 11.47
N LEU A 306 -12.47 15.38 10.37
CA LEU A 306 -11.85 14.06 10.18
C LEU A 306 -10.31 14.12 10.25
N SER A 307 -9.71 15.17 9.67
CA SER A 307 -8.26 15.38 9.75
C SER A 307 -7.79 15.57 11.19
N ARG A 308 -8.53 16.33 12.01
CA ARG A 308 -8.23 16.50 13.45
C ARG A 308 -8.37 15.20 14.22
N GLN A 309 -9.43 14.44 13.95
CA GLN A 309 -9.66 13.16 14.64
C GLN A 309 -8.57 12.13 14.31
N ILE A 310 -8.17 12.00 13.04
CA ILE A 310 -7.04 11.15 12.64
C ILE A 310 -5.75 11.62 13.29
N PHE A 311 -5.48 12.93 13.26
CA PHE A 311 -4.29 13.49 13.89
C PHE A 311 -4.23 13.13 15.37
N PHE A 312 -5.34 13.32 16.11
CA PHE A 312 -5.42 12.94 17.52
C PHE A 312 -5.19 11.44 17.73
N ALA A 313 -5.80 10.59 16.89
CA ALA A 313 -5.63 9.14 16.99
C ALA A 313 -4.18 8.69 16.75
N LEU A 314 -3.44 9.37 15.86
CA LEU A 314 -2.05 9.06 15.53
C LEU A 314 -1.04 9.69 16.50
N ALA A 315 -1.25 10.95 16.89
CA ALA A 315 -0.31 11.74 17.67
C ALA A 315 -0.54 11.64 19.19
N GLY A 316 -1.74 11.27 19.62
CA GLY A 316 -2.14 11.28 21.03
C GLY A 316 -2.30 12.68 21.62
N THR A 317 -2.23 13.73 20.80
CA THR A 317 -2.38 15.13 21.18
C THR A 317 -3.40 15.83 20.28
N MET A 318 -4.10 16.82 20.81
CA MET A 318 -4.98 17.65 19.99
C MET A 318 -4.13 18.63 19.18
N GLY A 319 -4.32 18.65 17.86
CA GLY A 319 -3.72 19.65 16.97
C GLY A 319 -4.35 21.03 17.15
N GLU A 320 -3.70 22.08 16.64
CA GLU A 320 -4.28 23.42 16.53
C GLU A 320 -5.53 23.43 15.62
N THR A 321 -6.23 24.56 15.54
CA THR A 321 -7.45 24.72 14.73
C THR A 321 -7.23 24.51 13.22
N ALA A 322 -6.02 24.68 12.68
CA ALA A 322 -5.74 24.42 11.28
C ALA A 322 -4.52 23.48 11.13
N LEU A 323 -4.76 22.27 10.61
CA LEU A 323 -3.70 21.36 10.19
C LEU A 323 -3.14 21.82 8.83
N PRO A 324 -1.85 21.57 8.55
CA PRO A 324 -1.27 21.90 7.26
C PRO A 324 -1.92 21.09 6.15
N LEU A 325 -1.99 21.66 4.95
CA LEU A 325 -2.34 20.95 3.74
C LEU A 325 -1.08 20.30 3.14
N PHE A 326 -1.28 19.18 2.45
CA PHE A 326 -0.20 18.37 1.88
C PHE A 326 -0.25 18.39 0.37
N ALA A 327 0.86 18.76 -0.26
CA ALA A 327 1.04 18.66 -1.69
C ALA A 327 0.81 17.23 -2.19
N LEU A 328 0.01 17.04 -3.25
CA LEU A 328 -0.25 15.71 -3.81
C LEU A 328 1.03 14.93 -4.17
N PRO A 329 2.07 15.53 -4.77
CA PRO A 329 3.34 14.84 -5.00
C PRO A 329 3.99 14.30 -3.72
N ASP A 330 3.95 15.06 -2.62
CA ASP A 330 4.51 14.61 -1.34
C ASP A 330 3.69 13.48 -0.70
N VAL A 331 2.37 13.49 -0.91
CA VAL A 331 1.49 12.39 -0.49
C VAL A 331 1.80 11.13 -1.31
N ALA A 332 1.85 11.27 -2.63
CA ALA A 332 2.07 10.16 -3.55
C ALA A 332 3.48 9.54 -3.42
N SER A 333 4.47 10.29 -2.92
CA SER A 333 5.81 9.76 -2.61
C SER A 333 6.00 9.35 -1.14
N GLY A 334 4.99 9.50 -0.28
CA GLY A 334 5.10 9.26 1.17
C GLY A 334 5.89 10.32 1.96
N ARG A 335 6.37 11.40 1.32
CA ARG A 335 7.10 12.50 1.98
C ARG A 335 6.23 13.30 2.96
N TYR A 336 4.91 13.27 2.79
CA TYR A 336 3.97 13.94 3.68
C TYR A 336 4.10 13.50 5.16
N VAL A 337 4.53 12.26 5.41
CA VAL A 337 4.78 11.74 6.76
C VAL A 337 5.85 12.57 7.49
N SER A 338 6.92 12.94 6.78
CA SER A 338 7.96 13.82 7.32
C SER A 338 7.41 15.20 7.67
N ALA A 339 6.50 15.75 6.85
CA ALA A 339 5.83 17.02 7.14
C ALA A 339 4.95 16.94 8.40
N VAL A 340 4.21 15.83 8.57
CA VAL A 340 3.45 15.56 9.81
C VAL A 340 4.37 15.48 11.03
N PHE A 341 5.50 14.78 10.93
CA PHE A 341 6.47 14.70 12.03
C PHE A 341 7.10 16.05 12.36
N GLN A 342 7.45 16.86 11.36
CA GLN A 342 7.97 18.21 11.57
C GLN A 342 6.93 19.10 12.26
N TYR A 343 5.67 19.01 11.86
CA TYR A 343 4.57 19.68 12.53
C TYR A 343 4.47 19.25 14.00
N LEU A 344 4.51 17.95 14.28
CA LEU A 344 4.51 17.43 15.66
C LEU A 344 5.66 17.97 16.51
N LEU A 345 6.88 17.99 15.96
CA LEU A 345 8.07 18.50 16.65
C LEU A 345 8.01 20.02 16.93
N ALA A 346 7.41 20.78 16.02
CA ALA A 346 7.20 22.21 16.23
C ALA A 346 6.19 22.49 17.35
N HIS A 347 5.17 21.64 17.49
CA HIS A 347 4.12 21.79 18.51
C HIS A 347 4.54 21.25 19.88
N SER A 348 5.36 20.19 19.94
CA SER A 348 5.86 19.67 21.22
C SER A 348 6.87 20.59 21.92
N ARG A 349 7.36 21.63 21.21
CA ARG A 349 8.33 22.61 21.72
C ARG A 349 7.67 23.92 22.20
N ARG A 350 6.35 24.04 22.10
CA ARG A 350 5.54 25.14 22.64
C ARG A 350 4.89 24.72 23.96
#